data_AF-A0A662U1N6-F1
#
_entry.id   AF-A0A662U1N6-F1
#
_cell.length_a   1.000
_cell.length_b   1.000
_cell.length_c   1.000
_cell.angle_alpha   90.00
_cell.angle_beta   90.00
_cell.angle_gamma   90.00
#
_symmetry.space_group_name_H-M   'P 1'
#
loop_
_entity.id
_entity.type
_entity.pdbx_description
1 polymer ?
#
loop_
_entity_poly.entity_id
_entity_poly.type
_entity_poly.pdbx_seq_one_letter_code
_entity_poly.pdbx_strand_id
1 'polypeptide(L)'
;MMVKGNVEVKTKSRGLLRALVTRESLFVNIYKARSSSATLQLALPIPEGIRYIKLGGAKGVIVNDKCYLACHGNVQHKVVWRGLRGIFGEGGLMWLHFTGVGGIWVNIPTEVLLRGKLSLEKSSL
;
A
#
# COMPACT_ATOMS: atom_id res chain seq x y z
N MET A 1 -9.20 13.33 2.17
CA MET A 1 -9.91 12.49 1.18
C MET A 1 -11.07 13.30 0.64
N MET A 2 -11.32 13.26 -0.67
CA MET A 2 -12.52 13.83 -1.28
C MET A 2 -13.20 12.79 -2.17
N VAL A 3 -14.54 12.73 -2.11
CA VAL A 3 -15.38 11.83 -2.91
C VAL A 3 -16.42 12.68 -3.64
N LYS A 4 -16.54 12.49 -4.95
CA LYS A 4 -17.56 13.15 -5.79
C LYS A 4 -18.34 12.07 -6.55
N GLY A 5 -19.66 12.20 -6.61
CA GLY A 5 -20.56 11.23 -7.26
C GLY A 5 -21.05 10.12 -6.31
N ASN A 6 -21.71 9.11 -6.85
CA ASN A 6 -22.30 8.03 -6.06
C ASN A 6 -21.27 6.91 -5.82
N VAL A 7 -20.67 6.88 -4.62
CA VAL A 7 -19.67 5.90 -4.19
C VAL A 7 -20.13 5.22 -2.91
N GLU A 8 -20.18 3.89 -2.94
CA GLU A 8 -20.37 3.08 -1.75
C GLU A 8 -19.03 2.79 -1.10
N VAL A 9 -18.97 2.93 0.23
CA VAL A 9 -17.77 2.66 1.03
C VAL A 9 -18.05 1.50 1.97
N LYS A 10 -17.21 0.47 1.94
CA LYS A 10 -17.22 -0.63 2.92
C LYS A 10 -15.88 -0.72 3.63
N THR A 11 -15.89 -0.62 4.95
CA THR A 11 -14.69 -0.85 5.75
C THR A 11 -14.62 -2.33 6.13
N LYS A 12 -13.47 -2.95 5.85
CA LYS A 12 -13.16 -4.29 6.35
C LYS A 12 -12.01 -4.20 7.34
N SER A 13 -12.24 -4.65 8.56
CA SER A 13 -11.16 -5.03 9.46
C SER A 13 -10.76 -6.47 9.13
N ARG A 14 -9.53 -6.68 8.71
CA ARG A 14 -8.97 -8.03 8.55
C ARG A 14 -7.98 -8.27 9.67
N GLY A 15 -8.21 -9.33 10.43
CA GLY A 15 -7.27 -9.81 11.44
C GLY A 15 -7.51 -9.27 12.83
N LEU A 16 -8.76 -9.06 13.29
CA LEU A 16 -9.03 -8.67 14.68
C LEU A 16 -8.39 -9.63 15.71
N LEU A 17 -8.46 -10.95 15.46
CA LEU A 17 -7.77 -11.97 16.27
C LEU A 17 -6.24 -11.89 16.15
N ARG A 18 -5.72 -11.55 14.97
CA ARG A 18 -4.27 -11.43 14.71
C ARG A 18 -3.69 -10.11 15.25
N ALA A 19 -4.52 -9.07 15.32
CA ALA A 19 -4.21 -7.78 15.87
C ALA A 19 -4.00 -7.84 17.38
N LEU A 20 -4.67 -8.76 18.09
CA LEU A 20 -4.39 -9.02 19.50
C LEU A 20 -2.96 -9.56 19.70
N VAL A 21 -2.48 -10.40 18.77
CA VAL A 21 -1.15 -11.03 18.84
C VAL A 21 -0.04 -10.09 18.36
N THR A 22 -0.30 -9.35 17.28
CA THR A 22 0.71 -8.49 16.63
C THR A 22 0.66 -7.04 17.10
N ARG A 23 -0.40 -6.66 17.83
CA ARG A 23 -0.76 -5.25 18.14
C ARG A 23 -0.96 -4.36 16.91
N GLU A 24 -1.01 -4.93 15.71
CA GLU A 24 -1.19 -4.23 14.45
C GLU A 24 -2.52 -4.65 13.82
N SER A 25 -3.37 -3.68 13.48
CA SER A 25 -4.66 -3.89 12.84
C SER A 25 -4.65 -3.33 11.42
N LEU A 26 -5.10 -4.12 10.44
CA LEU A 26 -5.40 -3.58 9.10
C LEU A 26 -6.87 -3.27 8.93
N PHE A 27 -7.12 -2.00 8.67
CA PHE A 27 -8.41 -1.51 8.20
C PHE A 27 -8.27 -1.11 6.74
N VAL A 28 -9.05 -1.75 5.88
CA VAL A 28 -9.08 -1.44 4.46
C VAL A 28 -10.46 -0.94 4.08
N ASN A 29 -10.50 0.26 3.48
CA ASN A 29 -11.70 0.82 2.89
C ASN A 29 -11.81 0.37 1.44
N ILE A 30 -12.97 -0.17 1.08
CA ILE A 30 -13.33 -0.58 -0.28
C ILE A 30 -14.30 0.45 -0.83
N TYR A 31 -13.88 1.15 -1.89
CA TYR A 31 -14.69 2.13 -2.59
C TYR A 31 -15.25 1.51 -3.87
N LYS A 32 -16.57 1.57 -4.05
CA LYS A 32 -17.25 1.06 -5.24
C LYS A 32 -18.11 2.16 -5.86
N ALA A 33 -17.79 2.56 -7.09
CA ALA A 33 -18.61 3.48 -7.85
C ALA A 33 -19.96 2.83 -8.19
N ARG A 34 -21.05 3.56 -7.95
CA ARG A 34 -22.43 3.18 -8.30
C ARG A 34 -22.98 4.02 -9.46
N SER A 35 -22.29 5.09 -9.84
CA SER A 35 -22.50 5.87 -11.06
C SER A 35 -21.31 5.73 -12.02
N SER A 36 -21.54 6.02 -13.30
CA SER A 36 -20.49 6.10 -14.32
C SER A 36 -19.53 7.29 -14.09
N SER A 37 -20.01 8.36 -13.44
CA SER A 37 -19.22 9.52 -13.05
C SER A 37 -19.03 9.55 -11.53
N ALA A 38 -17.90 9.02 -11.06
CA ALA A 38 -17.47 9.16 -9.68
C ALA A 38 -15.98 9.43 -9.62
N THR A 39 -15.54 10.22 -8.65
CA THR A 39 -14.14 10.59 -8.44
C THR A 39 -13.76 10.38 -6.99
N LEU A 40 -12.68 9.66 -6.76
CA LEU A 40 -12.06 9.49 -5.44
C LEU A 40 -10.68 10.15 -5.48
N GLN A 41 -10.45 11.06 -4.56
CA GLN A 41 -9.15 11.69 -4.36
C GLN A 41 -8.60 11.28 -2.99
N LEU A 42 -7.43 10.64 -3.04
CA LEU A 42 -6.65 10.23 -1.88
C LEU A 42 -5.40 11.11 -1.80
N ALA A 43 -5.05 11.50 -0.59
CA ALA A 43 -3.86 12.25 -0.29
C ALA A 43 -3.13 11.55 0.86
N LEU A 44 -1.81 11.66 0.86
CA LEU A 44 -1.00 11.23 1.99
C LEU A 44 -1.09 12.28 3.11
N PRO A 45 -1.01 11.87 4.39
CA PRO A 45 -1.00 12.80 5.52
C PRO A 45 0.32 13.58 5.63
N ILE A 46 1.35 13.18 4.89
CA ILE A 46 2.71 13.73 4.90
C ILE A 46 3.19 13.98 3.47
N PRO A 47 4.08 14.97 3.23
CA PRO A 47 4.59 15.34 1.91
C PRO A 47 5.64 14.32 1.41
N GLU A 48 5.19 13.09 1.18
CA GLU A 48 5.97 12.02 0.56
C GLU A 48 5.57 11.80 -0.90
N GLY A 49 6.45 11.15 -1.66
CA GLY A 49 6.15 10.80 -3.05
C GLY A 49 5.19 9.61 -3.15
N ILE A 50 4.20 9.70 -4.05
CA ILE A 50 3.37 8.55 -4.42
C ILE A 50 3.97 7.87 -5.65
N ARG A 51 4.04 6.53 -5.64
CA ARG A 51 4.38 5.74 -6.82
C ARG A 51 3.27 4.75 -7.15
N TYR A 52 3.09 4.55 -8.46
CA TYR A 52 2.20 3.53 -9.00
C TYR A 52 3.01 2.29 -9.41
N ILE A 53 2.59 1.11 -8.96
CA ILE A 53 3.17 -0.17 -9.34
C ILE A 53 2.09 -0.97 -10.07
N LYS A 54 2.32 -1.25 -11.35
CA LYS A 54 1.42 -2.07 -12.18
C LYS A 54 1.56 -3.54 -11.80
N LEU A 55 0.43 -4.24 -11.66
CA LEU A 55 0.37 -5.69 -11.48
C LEU A 55 -0.18 -6.35 -12.73
N GLY A 56 0.64 -7.17 -13.38
CA GLY A 56 0.32 -7.83 -14.65
C GLY A 56 -0.19 -9.28 -14.51
N GLY A 57 -0.47 -9.76 -13.30
CA GLY A 57 -0.93 -11.13 -13.05
C GLY A 57 0.18 -12.15 -12.80
N ALA A 58 1.33 -12.05 -13.50
CA ALA A 58 2.39 -13.05 -13.42
C ALA A 58 3.27 -12.97 -12.15
N LYS A 59 3.46 -11.76 -11.60
CA LYS A 59 4.31 -11.50 -10.42
C LYS A 59 3.57 -10.67 -9.40
N GLY A 60 3.84 -10.94 -8.13
CA GLY A 60 3.37 -10.15 -7.01
C GLY A 60 4.40 -9.14 -6.52
N VAL A 61 3.98 -8.26 -5.63
CA VAL A 61 4.86 -7.28 -4.95
C VAL A 61 4.61 -7.32 -3.46
N ILE A 62 5.69 -7.30 -2.69
CA ILE A 62 5.62 -7.25 -1.23
C ILE A 62 5.99 -5.84 -0.81
N VAL A 63 5.10 -5.19 -0.07
CA VAL A 63 5.26 -3.81 0.41
C VAL A 63 5.05 -3.77 1.91
N ASN A 64 5.73 -2.85 2.59
CA ASN A 64 5.43 -2.57 3.99
C ASN A 64 4.00 -2.02 4.10
N ASP A 65 3.28 -2.41 5.15
CA ASP A 65 1.89 -2.01 5.36
C ASP A 65 1.70 -0.49 5.50
N LYS A 66 2.63 0.21 6.14
CA LYS A 66 2.66 1.67 6.28
C LYS A 66 2.96 2.40 4.98
N CYS A 67 3.45 1.69 3.96
CA CYS A 67 3.70 2.23 2.64
C CYS A 67 2.49 2.10 1.69
N TYR A 68 1.44 1.38 2.09
CA TYR A 68 0.30 1.11 1.21
C TYR A 68 -0.74 2.24 1.25
N LEU A 69 -1.10 2.77 0.09
CA LEU A 69 -2.14 3.81 -0.04
C LEU A 69 -3.45 3.25 -0.60
N ALA A 70 -3.41 2.61 -1.78
CA ALA A 70 -4.61 2.12 -2.46
C ALA A 70 -4.27 1.05 -3.51
N CYS A 71 -5.28 0.32 -3.98
CA CYS A 71 -5.16 -0.57 -5.15
C CYS A 71 -6.46 -0.56 -5.97
N HIS A 72 -6.35 -0.99 -7.23
CA HIS A 72 -7.48 -1.14 -8.14
C HIS A 72 -7.30 -2.37 -9.04
N GLY A 73 -8.40 -2.79 -9.67
CA GLY A 73 -8.46 -4.00 -10.49
C GLY A 73 -8.75 -5.26 -9.67
N ASN A 74 -8.45 -6.42 -10.26
CA ASN A 74 -8.56 -7.72 -9.60
C ASN A 74 -7.28 -8.04 -8.82
N VAL A 75 -7.05 -7.28 -7.75
CA VAL A 75 -5.88 -7.38 -6.89
C VAL A 75 -6.26 -8.00 -5.54
N GLN A 76 -5.49 -8.99 -5.12
CA GLN A 76 -5.62 -9.64 -3.82
C GLN A 76 -4.38 -9.35 -2.97
N HIS A 77 -4.57 -9.18 -1.66
CA HIS A 77 -3.48 -9.02 -0.71
C HIS A 77 -3.50 -10.09 0.38
N LYS A 78 -2.30 -10.49 0.82
CA LYS A 78 -2.08 -11.36 1.98
C LYS A 78 -1.10 -10.69 2.93
N VAL A 79 -1.33 -10.86 4.23
CA VAL A 79 -0.42 -10.38 5.27
C VAL A 79 0.77 -11.33 5.38
N VAL A 80 1.97 -10.78 5.23
CA VAL A 80 3.26 -11.43 5.47
C VAL A 80 3.81 -10.91 6.80
N TRP A 81 3.87 -11.78 7.81
CA TRP A 81 4.41 -11.44 9.12
C TRP A 81 5.90 -11.75 9.15
N ARG A 82 6.72 -10.79 9.59
CA ARG A 82 8.17 -10.93 9.64
C ARG A 82 8.73 -11.26 11.04
N GLY A 83 7.88 -11.28 12.07
CA GLY A 83 8.25 -11.65 13.43
C GLY A 83 9.40 -10.86 14.03
N LEU A 84 10.16 -11.45 14.96
CA LEU A 84 11.29 -10.80 15.65
C LEU A 84 12.35 -10.23 14.68
N ARG A 85 12.49 -10.80 13.47
CA ARG A 85 13.37 -10.26 12.41
C ARG A 85 12.91 -8.89 11.90
N GLY A 86 11.64 -8.54 12.07
CA GLY A 86 11.09 -7.22 11.77
C GLY A 86 11.27 -6.20 12.89
N ILE A 87 11.66 -6.62 14.10
CA ILE A 87 11.96 -5.71 15.22
C ILE A 87 13.39 -5.16 15.10
N PHE A 88 14.32 -5.99 14.62
CA PHE A 88 15.72 -5.60 14.39
C PHE A 88 15.98 -4.99 13.00
N GLY A 89 14.96 -4.92 12.13
CA GLY A 89 15.06 -4.30 10.81
C GLY A 89 14.14 -3.09 10.71
N GLU A 90 14.55 -2.06 9.98
CA GLU A 90 13.84 -0.76 9.82
C GLU A 90 12.47 -0.84 9.11
N GLY A 91 11.94 -2.05 8.87
CA GLY A 91 10.77 -2.29 8.03
C GLY A 91 9.54 -2.81 8.76
N GLY A 92 9.47 -2.78 10.08
CA GLY A 92 8.28 -3.19 10.86
C GLY A 92 7.91 -4.68 10.77
N LEU A 93 6.88 -5.06 11.53
CA LEU A 93 6.48 -6.47 11.74
C LEU A 93 5.58 -7.03 10.63
N MET A 94 4.91 -6.14 9.89
CA MET A 94 3.81 -6.50 9.01
C MET A 94 3.97 -5.96 7.60
N TRP A 95 3.84 -6.86 6.63
CA TRP A 95 4.01 -6.58 5.21
C TRP A 95 2.81 -7.13 4.45
N LEU A 96 2.58 -6.61 3.25
CA LEU A 96 1.48 -6.96 2.40
C LEU A 96 2.01 -7.49 1.06
N HIS A 97 1.66 -8.72 0.74
CA HIS A 97 1.93 -9.31 -0.57
C HIS A 97 0.71 -9.14 -1.47
N PHE A 98 0.85 -8.35 -2.53
CA PHE A 98 -0.16 -8.09 -3.53
C PHE A 98 0.06 -8.93 -4.79
N THR A 99 -1.00 -9.52 -5.32
CA THR A 99 -1.01 -10.34 -6.54
C THR A 99 -2.27 -10.06 -7.36
N GLY A 100 -2.24 -10.37 -8.66
CA GLY A 100 -3.39 -10.20 -9.56
C GLY A 100 -3.16 -9.17 -10.66
N VAL A 101 -4.25 -8.64 -11.22
CA VAL A 101 -4.23 -7.75 -12.40
C VAL A 101 -4.80 -6.39 -12.04
N GLY A 102 -4.04 -5.32 -12.26
CA GLY A 102 -4.42 -3.94 -11.93
C GLY A 102 -3.21 -3.13 -11.52
N GLY A 103 -3.29 -2.48 -10.35
CA GLY A 103 -2.13 -1.80 -9.77
C GLY A 103 -2.34 -1.31 -8.36
N ILE A 104 -1.23 -0.92 -7.74
CA ILE A 104 -1.18 -0.40 -6.38
C ILE A 104 -0.50 0.97 -6.36
N TRP A 105 -0.95 1.82 -5.44
CA TRP A 105 -0.27 3.06 -5.08
C TRP A 105 0.39 2.89 -3.72
N VAL A 106 1.64 3.30 -3.64
CA VAL A 106 2.44 3.28 -2.42
C VAL A 106 3.05 4.65 -2.17
N ASN A 107 3.22 5.02 -0.91
CA ASN A 107 4.12 6.11 -0.56
C ASN A 107 5.56 5.60 -0.53
N ILE A 108 6.47 6.47 -0.95
CA ILE A 108 7.90 6.27 -0.86
C ILE A 108 8.44 7.42 -0.02
N PRO A 109 9.08 7.12 1.12
CA PRO A 109 9.75 8.14 1.91
C PRO A 109 10.72 8.94 1.05
N THR A 110 10.59 10.27 1.09
CA THR A 110 11.38 11.17 0.26
C THR A 110 12.89 10.96 0.47
N GLU A 111 13.33 10.61 1.69
CA GLU A 111 14.72 10.26 1.99
C GLU A 111 15.22 9.06 1.15
N VAL A 112 14.42 8.00 1.04
CA VAL A 112 14.77 6.81 0.25
C VAL A 112 14.86 7.16 -1.24
N LEU A 113 13.99 8.05 -1.71
CA LEU A 113 14.05 8.56 -3.08
C LEU A 113 15.32 9.40 -3.33
N LEU A 114 15.74 10.22 -2.38
CA LEU A 114 16.98 11.01 -2.47
C LEU A 114 18.21 10.09 -2.48
N ARG A 115 18.28 9.10 -1.59
CA ARG A 115 19.38 8.11 -1.57
C ARG A 115 19.42 7.29 -2.86
N GLY A 116 18.28 6.88 -3.40
CA GLY A 116 18.20 6.15 -4.66
C GLY A 116 18.70 6.96 -5.86
N LYS A 117 18.34 8.25 -5.94
CA LYS A 117 18.88 9.15 -6.97
C LYS A 117 20.39 9.34 -6.86
N LEU A 118 20.87 9.60 -5.64
CA LEU A 118 22.31 9.76 -5.37
C LEU A 118 23.11 8.49 -5.66
N SER A 119 22.53 7.31 -5.43
CA SER A 119 23.17 6.03 -5.74
C SER A 119 23.25 5.74 -7.24
N LEU A 120 22.27 6.19 -8.03
CA LEU A 120 22.28 6.04 -9.50
C LEU A 120 23.26 7.03 -10.16
N GLU A 121 23.41 8.23 -9.63
CA GLU A 121 24.44 9.18 -10.09
C GLU A 121 25.85 8.67 -9.79
N LYS A 122 26.09 8.04 -8.63
CA LYS A 122 27.41 7.48 -8.29
C LYS A 122 27.78 6.20 -9.05
N SER A 123 26.83 5.46 -9.60
CA SER A 123 27.12 4.26 -10.42
C SER A 123 27.32 4.58 -11.91
N SER A 124 27.25 5.85 -12.29
CA SER A 124 27.38 6.35 -13.66
C SER A 124 28.72 7.10 -13.89
N LEU A 125 29.63 7.03 -12.91
CA LEU A 125 30.99 7.57 -12.91
C LEU A 125 31.97 6.40 -12.70
#